data_AF-A0A1Y1JWS1-F1
#
_entry.id   AF-A0A1Y1JWS1-F1
#
_cell.length_a   1.000
_cell.length_b   1.000
_cell.length_c   1.000
_cell.angle_alpha   90.00
_cell.angle_beta   90.00
_cell.angle_gamma   90.00
#
_symmetry.space_group_name_H-M   'P 1'
#
loop_
_entity.id
_entity.type
_entity.pdbx_description
1 polymer ?
#
loop_
_entity_poly.entity_id
_entity_poly.type
_entity_poly.pdbx_seq_one_letter_code
_entity_poly.pdbx_strand_id
1 'polypeptide(L)'
;MGVCNDESTYLLFQRCEKIIDDVNQGKALITYQDKCNNIVSQYSDIFNSNIKDICCQSLAYLNKVYNEVKDASLDTAGFKYLYYWLYKYKLKWGKKSSDIKNFYDELINIYKINVMSYTVEKDYQSVTVDEFENLKSSYDMHNSFIFIKEKCKPNENENYCTKIKEIMDKYKEQNIIEH
;
A
#
# COMPACT_ATOMS: atom_id res chain seq x y z
N MET A 1 11.56 -22.92 15.34
CA MET A 1 12.19 -21.81 14.57
C MET A 1 11.15 -21.24 13.64
N GLY A 2 10.47 -20.17 14.05
CA GLY A 2 9.46 -19.50 13.21
C GLY A 2 10.15 -18.48 12.32
N VAL A 3 10.26 -18.78 11.03
CA VAL A 3 10.61 -17.78 10.02
C VAL A 3 9.46 -16.77 9.99
N CYS A 4 9.77 -15.50 10.23
CA CYS A 4 8.78 -14.44 10.34
C CYS A 4 8.02 -14.30 9.01
N ASN A 5 6.70 -14.46 9.03
CA ASN A 5 5.77 -14.21 7.91
C ASN A 5 5.84 -12.77 7.34
N ASP A 6 6.66 -11.89 7.92
CA ASP A 6 6.73 -10.47 7.63
C ASP A 6 7.65 -10.16 6.43
N GLU A 7 8.70 -10.96 6.21
CA GLU A 7 9.66 -10.77 5.10
C GLU A 7 9.01 -11.08 3.74
N SER A 8 8.11 -12.06 3.69
CA SER A 8 7.35 -12.39 2.48
C SER A 8 6.35 -11.31 2.12
N THR A 9 5.65 -10.74 3.10
CA THR A 9 4.68 -9.65 2.89
C THR A 9 5.36 -8.39 2.35
N TYR A 10 6.53 -8.04 2.89
CA TYR A 10 7.32 -6.90 2.43
C TYR A 10 7.75 -7.02 0.95
N LEU A 11 8.32 -8.17 0.56
CA LEU A 11 8.77 -8.39 -0.82
C LEU A 11 7.63 -8.31 -1.82
N LEU A 12 6.44 -8.81 -1.44
CA LEU A 12 5.24 -8.69 -2.27
C LEU A 12 4.78 -7.24 -2.39
N PHE A 13 4.89 -6.45 -1.32
CA PHE A 13 4.58 -5.03 -1.33
C PHE A 13 5.52 -4.22 -2.23
N GLN A 14 6.83 -4.49 -2.19
CA GLN A 14 7.78 -3.86 -3.12
C GLN A 14 7.46 -4.18 -4.59
N ARG A 15 7.01 -5.41 -4.87
CA ARG A 15 6.58 -5.78 -6.22
C ARG A 15 5.33 -5.03 -6.62
N CYS A 16 4.35 -4.91 -5.72
CA CYS A 16 3.14 -4.12 -5.94
C CYS A 16 3.45 -2.63 -6.17
N GLU A 17 4.39 -2.07 -5.40
CA GLU A 17 4.88 -0.69 -5.56
C GLU A 17 5.43 -0.44 -6.96
N LYS A 18 6.35 -1.29 -7.41
CA LYS A 18 6.86 -1.21 -8.79
C LYS A 18 5.75 -1.29 -9.83
N ILE A 19 4.78 -2.18 -9.64
CA ILE A 19 3.67 -2.33 -10.58
C ILE A 19 2.82 -1.05 -10.66
N ILE A 20 2.49 -0.41 -9.53
CA ILE A 20 1.67 0.80 -9.51
C ILE A 20 2.43 2.03 -10.03
N ASP A 21 3.73 2.10 -9.78
CA ASP A 21 4.61 3.17 -10.26
C ASP A 21 4.83 3.08 -11.77
N ASP A 22 4.91 1.86 -12.31
CA ASP A 22 5.04 1.61 -13.76
C ASP A 22 3.71 1.76 -14.52
N VAL A 23 2.61 2.17 -13.87
CA VAL A 23 1.34 2.42 -14.56
C VAL A 23 1.50 3.63 -15.49
N ASN A 24 1.27 3.41 -16.79
CA ASN A 24 1.16 4.51 -17.73
C ASN A 24 -0.15 5.27 -17.51
N GLN A 25 -0.07 6.42 -16.86
CA GLN A 25 -1.25 7.22 -16.50
C GLN A 25 -2.08 7.67 -17.72
N GLY A 26 -1.43 8.05 -18.83
CA GLY A 26 -2.13 8.45 -20.04
C GLY A 26 -2.98 7.30 -20.61
N LYS A 27 -2.41 6.09 -20.67
CA LYS A 27 -3.15 4.89 -21.08
C LYS A 27 -4.26 4.53 -20.09
N ALA A 28 -3.99 4.66 -18.79
CA ALA A 28 -4.96 4.37 -17.75
C ALA A 28 -6.19 5.29 -17.86
N LEU A 29 -5.97 6.59 -18.07
CA LEU A 29 -7.03 7.57 -18.29
C LEU A 29 -7.90 7.22 -19.49
N ILE A 30 -7.30 6.97 -20.66
CA ILE A 30 -8.02 6.59 -21.88
C ILE A 30 -8.90 5.34 -21.64
N THR A 31 -8.37 4.37 -20.89
CA THR A 31 -9.02 3.06 -20.69
C THR A 31 -10.13 3.10 -19.63
N TYR A 32 -9.98 3.91 -18.58
CA TYR A 32 -10.80 3.82 -17.37
C TYR A 32 -11.55 5.10 -17.01
N GLN A 33 -11.38 6.22 -17.73
CA GLN A 33 -12.01 7.50 -17.37
C GLN A 33 -13.53 7.40 -17.18
N ASP A 34 -14.23 6.70 -18.07
CA ASP A 34 -15.69 6.62 -18.04
C ASP A 34 -16.18 5.86 -16.82
N LYS A 35 -15.42 4.83 -16.41
CA LYS A 35 -15.69 4.03 -15.22
C LYS A 35 -15.44 4.82 -13.93
N CYS A 36 -14.50 5.76 -13.98
CA CYS A 36 -14.12 6.60 -12.84
C CYS A 36 -14.96 7.86 -12.68
N ASN A 37 -15.75 8.27 -13.68
CA ASN A 37 -16.53 9.52 -13.62
C ASN A 37 -17.49 9.59 -12.44
N ASN A 38 -18.05 8.45 -12.02
CA ASN A 38 -19.10 8.39 -10.99
C ASN A 38 -18.61 8.68 -9.56
N ILE A 39 -17.29 8.57 -9.30
CA ILE A 39 -16.74 8.72 -7.95
C ILE A 39 -16.02 10.07 -7.74
N VAL A 40 -15.77 10.83 -8.81
CA VAL A 40 -14.98 12.07 -8.74
C VAL A 40 -15.62 13.11 -7.81
N SER A 41 -16.93 13.30 -7.88
CA SER A 41 -17.63 14.34 -7.12
C SER A 41 -17.79 14.00 -5.64
N GLN A 42 -17.68 12.73 -5.25
CA GLN A 42 -17.96 12.29 -3.88
C GLN A 42 -16.72 12.35 -2.99
N TYR A 43 -15.53 12.24 -3.57
CA TYR A 43 -14.28 12.06 -2.82
C TYR A 43 -13.27 13.19 -3.00
N SER A 44 -13.64 14.28 -3.69
CA SER A 44 -12.72 15.41 -3.99
C SER A 44 -12.06 16.02 -2.76
N ASP A 45 -12.73 15.99 -1.61
CA ASP A 45 -12.25 16.62 -0.37
C ASP A 45 -11.28 15.74 0.44
N ILE A 46 -11.11 14.48 0.03
CA ILE A 46 -10.34 13.48 0.79
C ILE A 46 -8.90 13.36 0.26
N PHE A 47 -8.67 13.62 -1.02
CA PHE A 47 -7.36 13.38 -1.64
C PHE A 47 -6.64 14.67 -2.04
N ASN A 48 -5.31 14.60 -2.06
CA ASN A 48 -4.44 15.70 -2.49
C ASN A 48 -4.25 15.77 -4.02
N SER A 49 -4.79 14.81 -4.76
CA SER A 49 -4.63 14.68 -6.20
C SER A 49 -5.98 14.50 -6.87
N ASN A 50 -5.99 14.63 -8.19
CA ASN A 50 -7.18 14.41 -9.00
C ASN A 50 -7.73 12.98 -8.77
N ILE A 51 -8.97 12.90 -8.26
CA ILE A 51 -9.65 11.63 -7.96
C ILE A 51 -9.74 10.74 -9.19
N LYS A 52 -9.99 11.33 -10.36
CA LYS A 52 -10.06 10.58 -11.61
C LYS A 52 -8.73 9.91 -11.90
N ASP A 53 -7.63 10.62 -11.70
CA ASP A 53 -6.29 10.07 -11.92
C ASP A 53 -6.01 8.91 -10.96
N ILE A 54 -6.30 9.09 -9.68
CA ILE A 54 -6.15 8.06 -8.64
C ILE A 54 -6.97 6.82 -9.01
N CYS A 55 -8.23 7.01 -9.39
CA CYS A 55 -9.11 5.91 -9.79
C CYS A 55 -8.57 5.15 -11.00
N CYS A 56 -8.24 5.86 -12.08
CA CYS A 56 -7.75 5.23 -13.30
C CYS A 56 -6.43 4.49 -13.06
N GLN A 57 -5.50 5.07 -12.28
CA GLN A 57 -4.24 4.45 -11.93
C GLN A 57 -4.47 3.14 -11.15
N SER A 58 -5.38 3.18 -10.18
CA SER A 58 -5.70 2.02 -9.35
C SER A 58 -6.34 0.90 -10.16
N LEU A 59 -7.25 1.21 -11.08
CA LEU A 59 -7.87 0.20 -11.95
C LEU A 59 -6.86 -0.43 -12.91
N ALA A 60 -5.95 0.37 -13.47
CA ALA A 60 -4.87 -0.13 -14.31
C ALA A 60 -3.89 -1.01 -13.51
N TYR A 61 -3.56 -0.61 -12.29
CA TYR A 61 -2.75 -1.40 -11.36
C TYR A 61 -3.39 -2.76 -11.08
N LEU A 62 -4.67 -2.79 -10.68
CA LEU A 62 -5.38 -4.03 -10.38
C LEU A 62 -5.46 -4.93 -11.62
N ASN A 63 -5.73 -4.36 -12.80
CA ASN A 63 -5.71 -5.11 -14.06
C ASN A 63 -4.33 -5.75 -14.31
N LYS A 64 -3.26 -5.00 -14.09
CA LYS A 64 -1.90 -5.50 -14.27
C LYS A 64 -1.57 -6.63 -13.28
N VAL A 65 -1.91 -6.47 -12.00
CA VAL A 65 -1.68 -7.50 -10.97
C VAL A 65 -2.45 -8.78 -11.28
N TYR A 66 -3.76 -8.69 -11.50
CA TYR A 66 -4.63 -9.87 -11.50
C TYR A 66 -4.90 -10.45 -12.89
N ASN A 67 -4.83 -9.65 -13.96
CA ASN A 67 -5.13 -10.12 -15.32
C ASN A 67 -3.88 -10.29 -16.19
N GLU A 68 -2.83 -9.48 -15.99
CA GLU A 68 -1.63 -9.50 -16.84
C GLU A 68 -0.49 -10.33 -16.23
N VAL A 69 -0.11 -10.05 -14.97
CA VAL A 69 1.03 -10.71 -14.31
C VAL A 69 0.71 -12.16 -13.91
N LYS A 70 -0.54 -12.44 -13.49
CA LYS A 70 -1.04 -13.78 -13.11
C LYS A 70 -0.16 -14.53 -12.10
N ASP A 71 0.42 -13.80 -11.16
CA ASP A 71 1.21 -14.37 -10.07
C ASP A 71 0.35 -14.52 -8.81
N ALA A 72 0.03 -15.75 -8.45
CA ALA A 72 -0.82 -16.06 -7.30
C ALA A 72 -0.29 -15.54 -5.97
N SER A 73 1.02 -15.27 -5.86
CA SER A 73 1.60 -14.65 -4.65
C SER A 73 1.18 -13.19 -4.49
N LEU A 74 0.87 -12.49 -5.58
CA LEU A 74 0.38 -11.11 -5.54
C LEU A 74 -1.12 -11.03 -5.25
N ASP A 75 -1.87 -12.13 -5.39
CA ASP A 75 -3.32 -12.12 -5.24
C ASP A 75 -3.75 -11.60 -3.86
N THR A 76 -3.01 -11.97 -2.81
CA THR A 76 -3.28 -11.59 -1.42
C THR A 76 -2.67 -10.25 -1.03
N ALA A 77 -1.70 -9.75 -1.81
CA ALA A 77 -0.96 -8.52 -1.52
C ALA A 77 -1.49 -7.31 -2.32
N GLY A 78 -2.03 -7.52 -3.52
CA GLY A 78 -2.36 -6.44 -4.45
C GLY A 78 -3.39 -5.46 -3.90
N PHE A 79 -4.50 -5.99 -3.40
CA PHE A 79 -5.55 -5.22 -2.74
C PHE A 79 -5.04 -4.51 -1.46
N LYS A 80 -4.27 -5.20 -0.62
CA LYS A 80 -3.70 -4.63 0.62
C LYS A 80 -2.73 -3.49 0.32
N TYR A 81 -1.86 -3.68 -0.66
CA TYR A 81 -0.92 -2.66 -1.09
C TYR A 81 -1.64 -1.45 -1.68
N LEU A 82 -2.69 -1.65 -2.50
CA LEU A 82 -3.45 -0.53 -3.06
C LEU A 82 -4.05 0.35 -1.96
N TYR A 83 -4.64 -0.25 -0.93
CA TYR A 83 -5.19 0.50 0.19
C TYR A 83 -4.08 1.29 0.92
N TYR A 84 -2.93 0.65 1.17
CA TYR A 84 -1.76 1.33 1.73
C TYR A 84 -1.27 2.49 0.87
N TRP A 85 -1.17 2.31 -0.44
CA TRP A 85 -0.74 3.36 -1.36
C TRP A 85 -1.70 4.56 -1.36
N LEU A 86 -3.02 4.32 -1.34
CA LEU A 86 -4.03 5.38 -1.22
C LEU A 86 -3.85 6.15 0.09
N TYR A 87 -3.67 5.44 1.20
CA TYR A 87 -3.44 6.03 2.51
C TYR A 87 -2.17 6.88 2.57
N LYS A 88 -1.03 6.30 2.18
CA LYS A 88 0.26 6.93 2.40
C LYS A 88 0.52 8.09 1.44
N TYR A 89 0.14 7.92 0.17
CA TYR A 89 0.60 8.82 -0.89
C TYR A 89 -0.48 9.71 -1.46
N LYS A 90 -1.77 9.37 -1.28
CA LYS A 90 -2.87 10.12 -1.91
C LYS A 90 -3.75 10.86 -0.91
N LEU A 91 -3.89 10.33 0.30
CA LEU A 91 -4.72 10.91 1.35
C LEU A 91 -4.27 12.33 1.70
N LYS A 92 -5.25 13.24 1.82
CA LYS A 92 -5.00 14.61 2.27
C LYS A 92 -4.57 14.64 3.72
N TRP A 93 -3.66 15.55 4.05
CA TRP A 93 -3.18 15.73 5.40
C TRP A 93 -4.35 16.04 6.36
N GLY A 94 -4.37 15.40 7.52
CA GLY A 94 -5.43 15.53 8.53
C GLY A 94 -6.65 14.62 8.33
N LYS A 95 -6.72 13.84 7.24
CA LYS A 95 -7.74 12.81 7.04
C LYS A 95 -7.32 11.47 7.65
N LYS A 96 -8.31 10.62 7.94
CA LYS A 96 -8.14 9.31 8.59
C LYS A 96 -8.20 8.17 7.57
N SER A 97 -7.65 7.01 7.93
CA SER A 97 -7.75 5.76 7.15
C SER A 97 -9.20 5.33 6.92
N SER A 98 -10.10 5.61 7.86
CA SER A 98 -11.54 5.42 7.66
C SER A 98 -12.13 6.22 6.50
N ASP A 99 -11.57 7.41 6.22
CA ASP A 99 -12.10 8.32 5.20
C ASP A 99 -11.85 7.79 3.78
N ILE A 100 -10.81 6.96 3.60
CA ILE A 100 -10.49 6.34 2.30
C ILE A 100 -11.16 4.98 2.12
N LYS A 101 -11.73 4.38 3.17
CA LYS A 101 -12.34 3.04 3.08
C LYS A 101 -13.49 2.99 2.08
N ASN A 102 -14.36 3.99 2.11
CA ASN A 102 -15.51 4.07 1.20
C ASN A 102 -15.04 4.22 -0.26
N PHE A 103 -14.06 5.11 -0.49
CA PHE A 103 -13.45 5.25 -1.81
C PHE A 103 -12.82 3.94 -2.29
N TYR A 104 -12.07 3.27 -1.42
CA TYR A 104 -11.44 2.00 -1.72
C TYR A 104 -12.49 0.94 -2.10
N ASP A 105 -13.56 0.79 -1.33
CA ASP A 105 -14.61 -0.19 -1.61
C ASP A 105 -15.33 0.07 -2.93
N GLU A 106 -15.63 1.34 -3.24
CA GLU A 106 -16.20 1.71 -4.53
C GLU A 106 -15.26 1.41 -5.69
N LEU A 107 -13.97 1.72 -5.53
CA LEU A 107 -12.95 1.44 -6.52
C LEU A 107 -12.86 -0.06 -6.81
N ILE A 108 -12.86 -0.88 -5.77
CA ILE A 108 -12.90 -2.33 -5.91
C ILE A 108 -14.17 -2.77 -6.64
N ASN A 109 -15.33 -2.19 -6.28
CA ASN A 109 -16.58 -2.54 -6.94
C ASN A 109 -16.55 -2.22 -8.45
N ILE A 110 -16.00 -1.06 -8.82
CA ILE A 110 -15.79 -0.69 -10.23
C ILE A 110 -14.88 -1.71 -10.92
N TYR A 111 -13.76 -2.09 -10.28
CA TYR A 111 -12.85 -3.10 -10.81
C TYR A 111 -13.55 -4.43 -11.08
N LYS A 112 -14.33 -4.92 -10.10
CA LYS A 112 -15.07 -6.19 -10.21
C LYS A 112 -16.08 -6.19 -11.36
N ILE A 113 -16.86 -5.13 -11.48
CA ILE A 113 -17.93 -5.06 -12.49
C ILE A 113 -17.36 -4.88 -13.90
N ASN A 114 -16.27 -4.12 -14.03
CA ASN A 114 -15.88 -3.57 -15.33
C ASN A 114 -14.52 -4.06 -15.85
N VAL A 115 -13.72 -4.76 -15.06
CA VAL A 115 -12.31 -5.04 -15.39
C VAL A 115 -11.91 -6.47 -15.08
N MET A 116 -12.32 -7.02 -13.93
CA MET A 116 -12.00 -8.38 -13.54
C MET A 116 -12.67 -9.40 -14.47
N SER A 117 -11.92 -10.36 -15.01
CA SER A 117 -12.54 -11.53 -15.65
C SER A 117 -13.04 -12.49 -14.56
N TYR A 118 -14.23 -13.05 -14.74
CA TYR A 118 -14.96 -13.93 -13.79
C TYR A 118 -14.15 -15.12 -13.19
N THR A 119 -12.94 -15.38 -13.67
CA THR A 119 -12.05 -16.47 -13.26
C THR A 119 -11.25 -16.21 -11.98
N VAL A 120 -11.28 -15.00 -11.40
CA VAL A 120 -10.63 -14.71 -10.11
C VAL A 120 -11.60 -15.01 -8.96
N GLU A 121 -11.91 -16.30 -8.77
CA GLU A 121 -12.75 -16.81 -7.67
C GLU A 121 -12.01 -16.87 -6.31
N LYS A 122 -10.78 -16.36 -6.22
CA LYS A 122 -9.99 -16.45 -4.98
C LYS A 122 -10.23 -15.25 -4.07
N ASP A 123 -10.82 -15.55 -2.92
CA ASP A 123 -10.88 -14.76 -1.69
C ASP A 123 -10.56 -13.28 -1.84
N TYR A 124 -11.57 -12.55 -2.33
CA TYR A 124 -11.68 -11.14 -2.04
C TYR A 124 -11.78 -10.96 -0.52
N GLN A 125 -10.66 -10.71 0.13
CA GLN A 125 -10.67 -10.17 1.47
C GLN A 125 -10.76 -8.66 1.35
N SER A 126 -11.94 -8.11 1.65
CA SER A 126 -12.03 -6.69 1.96
C SER A 126 -11.06 -6.43 3.11
N VAL A 127 -10.07 -5.59 2.88
CA VAL A 127 -9.09 -5.25 3.91
C VAL A 127 -9.82 -4.47 4.99
N THR A 128 -9.88 -5.02 6.20
CA THR A 128 -10.47 -4.34 7.35
C THR A 128 -9.59 -3.18 7.79
N VAL A 129 -10.17 -2.20 8.50
CA VAL A 129 -9.39 -1.08 9.05
C VAL A 129 -8.31 -1.57 10.02
N ASP A 130 -8.59 -2.61 10.80
CA ASP A 130 -7.65 -3.17 11.77
C ASP A 130 -6.49 -3.91 11.09
N GLU A 131 -6.79 -4.74 10.07
CA GLU A 131 -5.74 -5.36 9.24
C GLU A 131 -4.89 -4.29 8.57
N PHE A 132 -5.50 -3.20 8.14
CA PHE A 132 -4.81 -2.08 7.52
C PHE A 132 -3.87 -1.37 8.50
N GLU A 133 -4.32 -0.97 9.69
CA GLU A 133 -3.48 -0.27 10.67
C GLU A 133 -2.30 -1.11 11.14
N ASN A 134 -2.49 -2.43 11.30
CA ASN A 134 -1.41 -3.37 11.61
C ASN A 134 -0.39 -3.44 10.47
N LEU A 135 -0.87 -3.62 9.23
CA LEU A 135 -0.01 -3.73 8.04
C LEU A 135 0.76 -2.45 7.73
N LYS A 136 0.11 -1.30 7.92
CA LYS A 136 0.73 0.02 7.79
C LYS A 136 1.93 0.17 8.72
N SER A 137 1.74 -0.15 10.00
CA SER A 137 2.79 -0.03 11.01
C SER A 137 3.98 -0.94 10.68
N SER A 138 3.72 -2.20 10.28
CA SER A 138 4.77 -3.14 9.89
C SER A 138 5.56 -2.68 8.67
N TYR A 139 4.89 -2.24 7.61
CA TYR A 139 5.56 -1.86 6.37
C TYR A 139 6.30 -0.52 6.49
N ASP A 140 5.78 0.46 7.22
CA ASP A 140 6.51 1.70 7.52
C ASP A 140 7.75 1.45 8.41
N MET A 141 7.64 0.51 9.36
CA MET A 141 8.78 0.08 10.16
C MET A 141 9.84 -0.62 9.30
N HIS A 142 9.43 -1.50 8.39
CA HIS A 142 10.35 -2.19 7.48
C HIS A 142 11.10 -1.21 6.56
N ASN A 143 10.39 -0.24 5.99
CA ASN A 143 11.01 0.81 5.18
C ASN A 143 12.01 1.65 6.00
N SER A 144 11.65 1.98 7.24
CA SER A 144 12.56 2.68 8.16
C SER A 144 13.80 1.85 8.47
N PHE A 145 13.65 0.54 8.66
CA PHE A 145 14.77 -0.38 8.88
C PHE A 145 15.72 -0.43 7.69
N ILE A 146 15.21 -0.50 6.46
CA ILE A 146 16.05 -0.48 5.25
C ILE A 146 16.78 0.85 5.13
N PHE A 147 16.09 1.97 5.34
CA PHE A 147 16.72 3.29 5.31
C PHE A 147 17.83 3.41 6.35
N ILE A 148 17.60 2.93 7.58
CA ILE A 148 18.63 2.86 8.63
C ILE A 148 19.80 2.00 8.16
N LYS A 149 19.55 0.81 7.61
CA LYS A 149 20.60 -0.10 7.14
C LYS A 149 21.44 0.53 6.02
N GLU A 150 20.82 1.29 5.12
CA GLU A 150 21.53 2.03 4.08
C GLU A 150 22.38 3.15 4.66
N LYS A 151 21.82 4.00 5.51
CA LYS A 151 22.54 5.13 6.15
C LYS A 151 23.62 4.69 7.14
N CYS A 152 23.51 3.47 7.66
CA CYS A 152 24.45 2.87 8.59
C CYS A 152 25.45 1.92 7.95
N LYS A 153 25.63 2.02 6.64
CA LYS A 153 26.81 1.42 5.98
C LYS A 153 28.09 2.03 6.56
N PRO A 154 29.18 1.26 6.64
CA PRO A 154 30.47 1.75 7.13
C PRO A 154 30.87 3.04 6.40
N ASN A 155 31.32 4.05 7.15
CA ASN A 155 31.79 5.35 6.66
C ASN A 155 30.73 6.31 6.08
N GLU A 156 29.42 5.99 6.13
CA GLU A 156 28.40 6.91 5.61
C GLU A 156 27.88 7.92 6.65
N ASN A 157 27.55 7.48 7.87
CA ASN A 157 26.88 8.37 8.85
C ASN A 157 26.95 7.89 10.31
N GLU A 158 28.15 7.74 10.86
CA GLU A 158 28.38 7.16 12.20
C GLU A 158 27.56 7.84 13.31
N ASN A 159 27.48 9.17 13.33
CA ASN A 159 26.68 9.92 14.31
C ASN A 159 25.18 9.61 14.24
N TYR A 160 24.62 9.43 13.04
CA TYR A 160 23.23 9.03 12.87
C TYR A 160 23.00 7.63 13.47
N CYS A 161 23.90 6.70 13.19
CA CYS A 161 23.78 5.31 13.62
C CYS A 161 23.97 5.13 15.13
N THR A 162 24.84 5.92 15.74
CA THR A 162 24.98 5.97 17.20
C THR A 162 23.67 6.41 17.84
N LYS A 163 23.03 7.48 17.35
CA LYS A 163 21.72 7.92 17.86
C LYS A 163 20.62 6.87 17.67
N ILE A 164 20.59 6.18 16.53
CA ILE A 164 19.63 5.08 16.31
C ILE A 164 19.85 3.95 17.32
N LYS A 165 21.11 3.56 17.58
CA LYS A 165 21.44 2.56 18.61
C LYS A 165 20.97 2.99 20.00
N GLU A 166 21.25 4.23 20.40
CA GLU A 166 20.80 4.77 21.69
C GLU A 166 19.27 4.70 21.84
N ILE A 167 18.52 5.02 20.78
CA ILE A 167 17.06 4.90 20.78
C ILE A 167 16.65 3.43 20.94
N MET A 168 17.24 2.52 20.16
CA MET A 168 16.91 1.09 20.23
C MET A 168 17.21 0.49 21.60
N ASP A 169 18.33 0.85 22.21
CA ASP A 169 18.72 0.32 23.52
C ASP A 169 17.81 0.86 24.64
N LYS A 170 17.41 2.14 24.57
CA LYS A 170 16.38 2.69 25.47
C LYS A 170 15.06 1.94 25.40
N TYR A 171 14.60 1.56 24.19
CA TYR A 171 13.38 0.77 24.03
C TYR A 171 13.51 -0.66 24.58
N LYS A 172 14.70 -1.29 24.48
CA LYS A 172 14.94 -2.61 25.08
C LYS A 172 14.86 -2.55 26.60
N GLU A 173 15.46 -1.53 27.21
CA GLU A 173 15.45 -1.35 28.67
C GLU A 173 14.04 -1.15 29.22
N GLN A 174 13.18 -0.42 28.49
CA GLN A 174 11.78 -0.20 28.89
C GLN A 174 10.94 -1.49 28.84
N ASN A 175 11.20 -2.39 27.89
CA ASN A 175 10.50 -3.67 27.77
C ASN A 175 10.95 -4.73 28.80
N ILE A 176 12.02 -4.47 29.56
CA ILE A 176 12.48 -5.34 30.67
C ILE A 176 11.71 -5.02 31.97
N ILE A 177 11.00 -3.89 32.04
CA ILE A 177 10.35 -3.41 33.28
C ILE A 177 8.85 -3.81 33.39
N GLU A 178 8.25 -4.38 32.34
CA GLU A 178 6.83 -4.78 32.32
C GLU A 178 6.56 -6.30 32.38
N HIS A 179 7.34 -7.05 33.17
CA HIS A 179 7.02 -8.46 33.52
C HIS A 179 6.99 -8.68 35.03
#